data_AF-A0ABD6EVW3-F1
#
_entry.id   AF-A0ABD6EVW3-F1
#
_cell.length_a   1.000
_cell.length_b   1.000
_cell.length_c   1.000
_cell.angle_alpha   90.00
_cell.angle_beta   90.00
_cell.angle_gamma   90.00
#
_symmetry.space_group_name_H-M   'P 1'
#
loop_
_entity.id
_entity.type
_entity.pdbx_description
1 polymer ?
#
loop_
_entity_poly.entity_id
_entity_poly.type
_entity_poly.pdbx_seq_one_letter_code
_entity_poly.pdbx_strand_id
1 'polypeptide(L)'
;MPQHIINGRMFEQRAQIRHCGTVNPMEDSVIESSLQYCYMPTLVFLTEADGSQKDGGYLLIPRASQSVKVLSEVPMFIIFLFQIHRHHLQSEMMEFIPLIVQYVNLLIPHEQRSSNSFSNALADDFYNSQVRALTFLGIIARQSMYNMADVMNSHSSSLVQGMLQLMENIPADNLGMRRELIITVKSFFSCEMRTKFIPILPRLFNESLLMGSGFTVNDQMRTSVYSMLADLVHHLRCHLSYVMLCCSVYVFSKSIHDQSLPSYVQSMCCKLIMNLIESFIANEKNHPDQPCRDLLFCILENYVRKFKVIAEFHVPLLLERNPVILAAGRVKVDDKPSSETNEKSNDGSKGDPDGGKASDKDMESIESFVKQETSHIPGATASEGPGNRTTIDVHQMLPASILCKGQTPNQILSQYWVQPSPPMSVTDAKSMVRVLVQACKHIVHGLKDTHMTTISCSPLRELQIMENLLKYGLRCLDVFMITSLPNQQVNSTVPRINGARSKDEKESLDLFASIFTLLNPSVFTELFSKYIDFFIERIAYNYTLQAICNAFLVNPSTSAKFGNILVRYLMKKLPEIAGQSYICLSESYREELISTCLFS
;
A
#
# COMPACT_ATOMS: atom_id res chain seq x y z
N MET A 1 39.21 -7.17 -6.41
CA MET A 1 38.37 -7.28 -5.19
C MET A 1 38.45 -8.64 -4.48
N PRO A 2 38.24 -9.80 -5.12
CA PRO A 2 38.22 -11.09 -4.42
C PRO A 2 39.47 -11.37 -3.56
N GLN A 3 40.66 -11.07 -4.09
CA GLN A 3 41.93 -11.23 -3.36
C GLN A 3 42.05 -10.31 -2.13
N HIS A 4 41.51 -9.08 -2.20
CA HIS A 4 41.55 -8.14 -1.08
C HIS A 4 40.60 -8.57 0.05
N ILE A 5 39.44 -9.12 -0.31
CA ILE A 5 38.47 -9.65 0.65
C ILE A 5 39.02 -10.88 1.37
N ILE A 6 39.58 -11.85 0.64
CA ILE A 6 40.00 -13.13 1.21
C ILE A 6 41.37 -13.01 1.91
N ASN A 7 42.37 -12.45 1.23
CA ASN A 7 43.76 -12.45 1.73
C ASN A 7 44.15 -11.15 2.43
N GLY A 8 43.51 -10.02 2.08
CA GLY A 8 43.93 -8.69 2.53
C GLY A 8 43.40 -8.26 3.89
N ARG A 9 42.45 -9.01 4.47
CA ARG A 9 41.69 -8.63 5.67
C ARG A 9 41.13 -7.21 5.61
N MET A 10 40.47 -6.92 4.48
CA MET A 10 40.00 -5.58 4.13
C MET A 10 39.07 -4.97 5.20
N PHE A 11 38.26 -5.79 5.88
CA PHE A 11 37.24 -5.30 6.81
C PHE A 11 37.72 -5.14 8.26
N GLU A 12 38.99 -5.43 8.55
CA GLU A 12 39.60 -5.24 9.86
C GLU A 12 40.30 -3.87 9.91
N GLN A 13 39.96 -3.05 10.91
CA GLN A 13 40.75 -1.86 11.25
C GLN A 13 42.13 -2.32 11.70
N ARG A 14 43.15 -2.06 10.87
CA ARG A 14 44.54 -2.20 11.29
C ARG A 14 44.81 -1.12 12.34
N ALA A 15 45.50 -1.50 13.42
CA ALA A 15 45.76 -0.60 14.54
C ALA A 15 46.31 0.74 14.04
N GLN A 16 45.60 1.83 14.36
CA GLN A 16 46.11 3.19 14.14
C GLN A 16 47.47 3.28 14.82
N ILE A 17 48.53 3.53 14.04
CA ILE A 17 49.84 3.81 14.58
C ILE A 17 49.73 5.15 15.29
N ARG A 18 49.46 5.12 16.61
CA ARG A 18 49.61 6.29 17.47
C ARG A 18 51.09 6.59 17.56
N HIS A 19 51.55 7.73 17.03
CA HIS A 19 52.81 8.29 17.48
C HIS A 19 52.69 9.73 17.95
N CYS A 20 53.11 9.89 19.21
CA CYS A 20 53.59 11.10 19.86
C CYS A 20 54.60 11.84 18.99
N GLY A 21 54.53 13.18 18.99
CA GLY A 21 55.66 14.00 18.55
C GLY A 21 55.27 15.34 17.98
N THR A 22 55.15 16.32 18.87
CA THR A 22 55.37 17.77 18.71
C THR A 22 55.82 18.29 17.33
N VAL A 23 55.11 19.31 16.79
CA VAL A 23 55.54 20.73 16.59
C VAL A 23 54.65 21.42 15.53
N ASN A 24 53.77 22.34 15.99
CA ASN A 24 53.30 23.64 15.47
C ASN A 24 53.00 23.96 13.96
N PRO A 25 52.16 25.00 13.70
CA PRO A 25 51.09 24.95 12.70
C PRO A 25 51.39 25.70 11.39
N MET A 26 50.93 25.13 10.27
CA MET A 26 50.68 25.82 9.00
C MET A 26 49.65 25.00 8.23
N GLU A 27 48.84 25.62 7.37
CA GLU A 27 47.70 24.99 6.68
C GLU A 27 48.06 23.68 5.95
N ASP A 28 49.31 23.51 5.54
CA ASP A 28 49.84 22.25 4.99
C ASP A 28 49.88 21.12 6.02
N SER A 29 50.15 21.39 7.29
CA SER A 29 50.03 20.41 8.37
C SER A 29 48.57 20.01 8.61
N VAL A 30 47.60 20.90 8.36
CA VAL A 30 46.17 20.58 8.41
C VAL A 30 45.79 19.70 7.23
N ILE A 31 46.29 19.97 6.03
CA ILE A 31 46.07 19.11 4.85
C ILE A 31 46.76 17.76 5.05
N GLU A 32 47.99 17.71 5.54
CA GLU A 32 48.78 16.49 5.75
C GLU A 32 48.23 15.66 6.92
N SER A 33 47.78 16.29 8.01
CA SER A 33 47.03 15.61 9.06
C SER A 33 45.65 15.16 8.58
N SER A 34 44.94 15.93 7.77
CA SER A 34 43.66 15.54 7.15
C SER A 34 43.81 14.38 6.17
N LEU A 35 44.90 14.37 5.40
CA LEU A 35 45.25 13.31 4.45
C LEU A 35 45.54 11.98 5.16
N GLN A 36 46.14 12.01 6.35
CA GLN A 36 46.31 10.84 7.22
C GLN A 36 44.99 10.24 7.73
N TYR A 37 43.88 11.00 7.69
CA TYR A 37 42.53 10.50 7.95
C TYR A 37 41.77 10.08 6.67
N CYS A 38 42.23 10.50 5.49
CA CYS A 38 41.59 10.23 4.19
C CYS A 38 42.11 8.98 3.49
N TYR A 39 43.32 8.51 3.81
CA TYR A 39 43.86 7.25 3.30
C TYR A 39 44.73 6.56 4.36
N MET A 40 44.82 5.23 4.30
CA MET A 40 45.71 4.47 5.17
C MET A 40 47.09 4.33 4.50
N PRO A 41 48.14 5.04 4.97
CA PRO A 41 49.49 4.84 4.45
C PRO A 41 49.97 3.43 4.81
N THR A 42 50.27 2.61 3.81
CA THR A 42 50.96 1.33 4.03
C THR A 42 52.44 1.54 3.78
N LEU A 43 53.24 1.51 4.86
CA LEU A 43 54.70 1.58 4.79
C LEU A 43 55.24 0.26 4.23
N VAL A 44 55.87 0.33 3.05
CA VAL A 44 56.55 -0.82 2.43
C VAL A 44 58.05 -0.54 2.42
N PHE A 45 58.82 -1.44 3.03
CA PHE A 45 60.28 -1.43 2.97
C PHE A 45 60.72 -2.32 1.82
N LEU A 46 61.28 -1.74 0.76
CA LEU A 46 61.91 -2.49 -0.32
C LEU A 46 63.25 -3.02 0.17
N THR A 47 63.41 -4.35 0.14
CA THR A 47 64.71 -5.01 0.34
C THR A 47 65.33 -5.23 -1.03
N GLU A 48 66.40 -4.50 -1.36
CA GLU A 48 67.25 -4.82 -2.50
C GLU A 48 68.32 -5.86 -2.12
N ALA A 49 68.88 -6.51 -3.14
CA ALA A 49 69.71 -7.69 -3.09
C ALA A 49 71.06 -7.57 -2.34
N ASP A 50 71.36 -6.42 -1.71
CA ASP A 50 72.65 -6.16 -1.03
C ASP A 50 72.52 -5.89 0.48
N GLY A 51 71.43 -6.30 1.12
CA GLY A 51 71.35 -6.41 2.59
C GLY A 51 71.39 -5.09 3.39
N SER A 52 71.58 -3.93 2.76
CA SER A 52 71.48 -2.62 3.40
C SER A 52 70.04 -2.08 3.27
N GLN A 53 69.30 -2.05 4.38
CA GLN A 53 67.99 -1.40 4.47
C GLN A 53 68.16 0.12 4.28
N LYS A 54 67.47 0.70 3.30
CA LYS A 54 67.19 2.14 3.32
C LYS A 54 66.01 2.39 4.26
N ASP A 55 66.19 3.27 5.24
CA ASP A 55 65.17 3.82 6.14
C ASP A 55 64.11 4.71 5.44
N GLY A 56 64.03 4.66 4.11
CA GLY A 56 63.04 5.37 3.32
C GLY A 56 61.76 4.57 3.23
N GLY A 57 60.89 4.67 4.24
CA GLY A 57 59.54 4.13 4.16
C GLY A 57 58.74 4.84 3.06
N TYR A 58 58.29 4.11 2.05
CA TYR A 58 57.45 4.69 0.99
C TYR A 58 55.99 4.79 1.47
N LEU A 59 55.39 5.99 1.35
CA LEU A 59 53.95 6.16 1.52
C LEU A 59 53.21 5.68 0.26
N LEU A 60 52.52 4.54 0.37
CA LEU A 60 51.66 4.07 -0.70
C LEU A 60 50.30 4.81 -0.64
N ILE A 61 50.03 5.68 -1.62
CA ILE A 61 48.68 6.23 -1.83
C ILE A 61 47.82 5.11 -2.43
N PRO A 62 46.70 4.74 -1.79
CA PRO A 62 45.83 3.71 -2.34
C PRO A 62 45.27 4.17 -3.69
N ARG A 63 45.35 3.29 -4.68
CA ARG A 63 44.83 3.61 -6.01
C ARG A 63 43.32 3.77 -5.93
N ALA A 64 42.75 4.73 -6.69
CA ALA A 64 41.30 4.91 -6.80
C ALA A 64 40.59 3.59 -7.20
N SER A 65 41.25 2.73 -7.98
CA SER A 65 40.77 1.40 -8.36
C SER A 65 40.58 0.41 -7.19
N GLN A 66 41.09 0.73 -6.01
CA GLN A 66 40.94 -0.06 -4.78
C GLN A 66 39.92 0.54 -3.81
N SER A 67 39.33 1.70 -4.13
CA SER A 67 38.35 2.37 -3.29
C SER A 67 36.94 1.89 -3.61
N VAL A 68 36.27 1.35 -2.60
CA VAL A 68 34.86 0.95 -2.67
C VAL A 68 33.94 2.13 -2.96
N LYS A 69 34.26 3.32 -2.45
CA LYS A 69 33.51 4.56 -2.71
C LYS A 69 33.62 5.02 -4.16
N VAL A 70 34.73 4.70 -4.83
CA VAL A 70 34.83 4.95 -6.28
C VAL A 70 34.02 3.89 -7.02
N LEU A 71 34.11 2.62 -6.60
CA LEU A 71 33.32 1.54 -7.19
C LEU A 71 31.80 1.74 -7.06
N SER A 72 31.30 2.48 -6.07
CA SER A 72 29.87 2.83 -5.97
C SER A 72 29.41 3.85 -7.02
N GLU A 73 30.31 4.72 -7.51
CA GLU A 73 29.97 5.76 -8.50
C GLU A 73 30.19 5.32 -9.95
N VAL A 74 31.12 4.38 -10.18
CA VAL A 74 31.45 3.84 -11.51
C VAL A 74 30.23 3.35 -12.31
N PRO A 75 29.27 2.59 -11.73
CA PRO A 75 28.15 2.06 -12.50
C PRO A 75 27.25 3.15 -13.11
N MET A 76 26.97 4.23 -12.37
CA MET A 76 26.17 5.35 -12.90
C MET A 76 26.90 6.11 -14.01
N PHE A 77 28.22 6.29 -13.85
CA PHE A 77 29.05 6.90 -14.89
C PHE A 77 29.05 6.08 -16.19
N ILE A 78 29.11 4.74 -16.08
CA ILE A 78 29.07 3.85 -17.26
C ILE A 78 27.71 3.95 -17.98
N ILE A 79 26.60 4.09 -17.27
CA ILE A 79 25.28 4.30 -17.90
C ILE A 79 25.29 5.58 -18.74
N PHE A 80 25.82 6.67 -18.20
CA PHE A 80 25.91 7.95 -18.91
C PHE A 80 26.79 7.85 -20.16
N LEU A 81 27.98 7.21 -20.04
CA LEU A 81 28.84 6.96 -21.20
C LEU A 81 28.15 6.12 -22.27
N PHE A 82 27.41 5.09 -21.87
CA PHE A 82 26.69 4.23 -22.80
C PHE A 82 25.55 4.97 -23.52
N GLN A 83 24.88 5.90 -22.83
CA GLN A 83 23.84 6.74 -23.47
C GLN A 83 24.42 7.60 -24.61
N ILE A 84 25.69 8.01 -24.52
CA ILE A 84 26.36 8.84 -25.53
C ILE A 84 27.01 7.97 -26.63
N HIS A 85 27.70 6.88 -26.26
CA HIS A 85 28.56 6.09 -27.16
C HIS A 85 28.10 4.63 -27.34
N ARG A 86 26.78 4.40 -27.46
CA ARG A 86 26.15 3.06 -27.49
C ARG A 86 26.81 2.04 -28.43
N HIS A 87 27.15 2.42 -29.66
CA HIS A 87 27.67 1.48 -30.67
C HIS A 87 29.06 0.93 -30.34
N HIS A 88 29.91 1.72 -29.68
CA HIS A 88 31.28 1.32 -29.37
C HIS A 88 31.37 0.54 -28.05
N LEU A 89 30.49 0.84 -27.10
CA LEU A 89 30.52 0.24 -25.75
C LEU A 89 29.71 -1.05 -25.63
N GLN A 90 28.97 -1.46 -26.67
CA GLN A 90 28.12 -2.65 -26.60
C GLN A 90 28.92 -3.94 -26.35
N SER A 91 30.06 -4.12 -27.04
CA SER A 91 30.92 -5.30 -26.86
C SER A 91 31.52 -5.37 -25.46
N GLU A 92 32.11 -4.26 -24.99
CA GLU A 92 32.71 -4.16 -23.66
C GLU A 92 31.69 -4.40 -22.54
N MET A 93 30.44 -3.96 -22.72
CA MET A 93 29.37 -4.21 -21.75
C MET A 93 28.99 -5.69 -21.63
N MET A 94 29.08 -6.47 -22.70
CA MET A 94 28.83 -7.90 -22.62
C MET A 94 29.88 -8.61 -21.75
N GLU A 95 31.12 -8.15 -21.75
CA GLU A 95 32.19 -8.67 -20.88
C GLU A 95 32.10 -8.12 -19.45
N PHE A 96 31.60 -6.89 -19.28
CA PHE A 96 31.50 -6.23 -17.99
C PHE A 96 30.36 -6.77 -17.11
N ILE A 97 29.22 -7.16 -17.69
CA ILE A 97 28.06 -7.69 -16.93
C ILE A 97 28.44 -8.90 -16.06
N PRO A 98 29.10 -9.96 -16.57
CA PRO A 98 29.54 -11.11 -15.76
C PRO A 98 30.43 -10.71 -14.58
N LEU A 99 31.31 -9.72 -14.77
CA LEU A 99 32.20 -9.23 -13.71
C LEU A 99 31.42 -8.54 -12.60
N ILE A 100 30.40 -7.75 -12.93
CA ILE A 100 29.51 -7.15 -11.93
C ILE A 100 28.68 -8.21 -11.22
N VAL A 101 28.16 -9.21 -11.94
CA VAL A 101 27.43 -10.32 -11.31
C VAL A 101 28.33 -11.05 -10.32
N GLN A 102 29.60 -11.30 -10.67
CA GLN A 102 30.57 -11.87 -9.75
C GLN A 102 30.82 -10.96 -8.54
N TYR A 103 30.94 -9.65 -8.74
CA TYR A 103 31.14 -8.67 -7.67
C TYR A 103 29.98 -8.62 -6.67
N VAL A 104 28.74 -8.65 -7.17
CA VAL A 104 27.51 -8.68 -6.34
C VAL A 104 27.44 -9.93 -5.47
N ASN A 105 28.01 -11.06 -5.91
CA ASN A 105 28.04 -12.31 -5.17
C ASN A 105 29.21 -12.43 -4.17
N LEU A 106 30.06 -11.41 -4.03
CA LEU A 106 31.15 -11.44 -3.06
C LEU A 106 30.61 -11.24 -1.65
N LEU A 107 31.05 -12.11 -0.73
CA LEU A 107 30.67 -12.07 0.68
C LEU A 107 31.86 -11.68 1.55
N ILE A 108 31.57 -10.98 2.64
CA ILE A 108 32.52 -10.76 3.72
C ILE A 108 32.76 -12.11 4.44
N PRO A 109 34.01 -12.63 4.50
CA PRO A 109 34.32 -13.88 5.17
C PRO A 109 33.92 -13.84 6.65
N HIS A 110 33.41 -14.97 7.16
CA HIS A 110 32.94 -15.06 8.55
C HIS A 110 34.04 -14.74 9.57
N GLU A 111 35.28 -15.12 9.29
CA GLU A 111 36.44 -14.84 10.16
C GLU A 111 36.62 -13.35 10.44
N GLN A 112 36.51 -12.51 9.41
CA GLN A 112 36.66 -11.06 9.54
C GLN A 112 35.46 -10.43 10.23
N ARG A 113 34.25 -10.97 10.01
CA ARG A 113 33.02 -10.49 10.66
C ARG A 113 33.03 -10.74 12.18
N SER A 114 33.69 -11.80 12.64
CA SER A 114 33.88 -12.12 14.07
C SER A 114 35.07 -11.40 14.72
N SER A 115 35.86 -10.64 13.95
CA SER A 115 37.03 -9.95 14.49
C SER A 115 36.63 -8.75 15.35
N ASN A 116 37.32 -8.54 16.48
CA ASN A 116 37.10 -7.36 17.33
C ASN A 116 37.43 -6.02 16.63
N SER A 117 38.22 -6.08 15.55
CA SER A 117 38.61 -4.92 14.74
C SER A 117 37.68 -4.68 13.55
N PHE A 118 36.53 -5.34 13.45
CA PHE A 118 35.64 -5.20 12.30
C PHE A 118 35.10 -3.77 12.15
N SER A 119 35.31 -3.19 10.96
CA SER A 119 34.81 -1.85 10.63
C SER A 119 33.44 -1.92 9.98
N ASN A 120 32.39 -1.61 10.76
CA ASN A 120 31.02 -1.55 10.24
C ASN A 120 30.87 -0.51 9.11
N ALA A 121 31.56 0.63 9.20
CA ALA A 121 31.50 1.68 8.18
C ALA A 121 32.04 1.21 6.81
N LEU A 122 33.11 0.42 6.80
CA LEU A 122 33.67 -0.09 5.55
C LEU A 122 32.82 -1.24 4.98
N ALA A 123 32.20 -2.05 5.84
CA ALA A 123 31.23 -3.04 5.43
C ALA A 123 29.99 -2.38 4.81
N ASP A 124 29.50 -1.29 5.40
CA ASP A 124 28.40 -0.49 4.86
C ASP A 124 28.74 0.10 3.50
N ASP A 125 29.92 0.72 3.33
CA ASP A 125 30.41 1.21 2.05
C ASP A 125 30.49 0.08 1.01
N PHE A 126 30.92 -1.12 1.42
CA PHE A 126 31.01 -2.29 0.55
C PHE A 126 29.63 -2.77 0.08
N TYR A 127 28.68 -2.95 1.00
CA TYR A 127 27.32 -3.30 0.63
C TYR A 127 26.67 -2.20 -0.22
N ASN A 128 26.92 -0.92 0.08
CA ASN A 128 26.43 0.19 -0.73
C ASN A 128 26.91 0.07 -2.18
N SER A 129 28.21 -0.16 -2.38
CA SER A 129 28.77 -0.35 -3.71
C SER A 129 28.18 -1.54 -4.46
N GLN A 130 27.88 -2.65 -3.76
CA GLN A 130 27.21 -3.81 -4.36
C GLN A 130 25.76 -3.50 -4.74
N VAL A 131 25.03 -2.76 -3.90
CA VAL A 131 23.67 -2.29 -4.21
C VAL A 131 23.68 -1.38 -5.43
N ARG A 132 24.60 -0.40 -5.53
CA ARG A 132 24.75 0.46 -6.71
C ARG A 132 25.08 -0.32 -7.98
N ALA A 133 25.98 -1.30 -7.88
CA ALA A 133 26.32 -2.18 -8.99
C ALA A 133 25.14 -3.04 -9.44
N LEU A 134 24.31 -3.50 -8.49
CA LEU A 134 23.06 -4.19 -8.79
C LEU A 134 22.02 -3.25 -9.43
N THR A 135 21.91 -2.00 -8.97
CA THR A 135 21.03 -0.97 -9.54
C THR A 135 21.35 -0.73 -11.01
N PHE A 136 22.65 -0.67 -11.34
CA PHE A 136 23.12 -0.63 -12.72
C PHE A 136 22.61 -1.81 -13.55
N LEU A 137 22.79 -3.04 -13.06
CA LEU A 137 22.27 -4.23 -13.74
C LEU A 137 20.74 -4.16 -13.89
N GLY A 138 20.02 -3.64 -12.90
CA GLY A 138 18.57 -3.49 -12.93
C GLY A 138 18.07 -2.50 -13.97
N ILE A 139 18.81 -1.40 -14.18
CA ILE A 139 18.54 -0.42 -15.24
C ILE A 139 18.78 -1.04 -16.62
N ILE A 140 19.89 -1.75 -16.80
CA ILE A 140 20.22 -2.43 -18.06
C ILE A 140 19.20 -3.52 -18.39
N ALA A 141 18.80 -4.32 -17.40
CA ALA A 141 17.82 -5.41 -17.57
C ALA A 141 16.46 -4.91 -18.03
N ARG A 142 16.06 -3.72 -17.54
CA ARG A 142 14.73 -3.17 -17.76
C ARG A 142 14.63 -2.44 -19.09
N GLN A 143 15.68 -1.72 -19.49
CA GLN A 143 15.64 -0.90 -20.69
C GLN A 143 15.99 -1.72 -21.93
N SER A 144 14.98 -2.00 -22.74
CA SER A 144 15.12 -2.71 -24.03
C SER A 144 16.16 -2.08 -24.97
N MET A 145 16.48 -0.79 -24.80
CA MET A 145 17.52 -0.10 -25.56
C MET A 145 18.89 -0.80 -25.45
N TYR A 146 19.21 -1.49 -24.37
CA TYR A 146 20.55 -2.06 -24.21
C TYR A 146 20.77 -3.39 -24.95
N ASN A 147 19.72 -4.10 -25.37
CA ASN A 147 19.81 -5.41 -26.04
C ASN A 147 20.71 -6.44 -25.29
N MET A 148 20.69 -6.44 -23.96
CA MET A 148 21.54 -7.32 -23.12
C MET A 148 20.75 -8.47 -22.45
N ALA A 149 19.52 -8.73 -22.87
CA ALA A 149 18.64 -9.70 -22.22
C ALA A 149 19.24 -11.11 -22.18
N ASP A 150 19.88 -11.57 -23.26
CA ASP A 150 20.46 -12.93 -23.35
C ASP A 150 21.64 -13.14 -22.40
N VAL A 151 22.52 -12.15 -22.28
CA VAL A 151 23.66 -12.20 -21.35
C VAL A 151 23.15 -12.23 -19.90
N MET A 152 22.14 -11.41 -19.59
CA MET A 152 21.54 -11.39 -18.25
C MET A 152 20.81 -12.68 -17.91
N ASN A 153 20.10 -13.28 -18.87
CA ASN A 153 19.43 -14.56 -18.70
C ASN A 153 20.44 -15.69 -18.43
N SER A 154 21.61 -15.65 -19.07
CA SER A 154 22.70 -16.63 -18.87
C SER A 154 23.26 -16.62 -17.44
N HIS A 155 23.28 -15.44 -16.80
CA HIS A 155 23.76 -15.26 -15.41
C HIS A 155 22.63 -15.13 -14.38
N SER A 156 21.39 -15.41 -14.78
CA SER A 156 20.19 -15.16 -13.96
C SER A 156 20.19 -15.87 -12.61
N SER A 157 20.65 -17.11 -12.52
CA SER A 157 20.71 -17.88 -11.26
C SER A 157 21.66 -17.24 -10.25
N SER A 158 22.87 -16.89 -10.68
CA SER A 158 23.89 -16.22 -9.87
C SER A 158 23.43 -14.83 -9.44
N LEU A 159 22.73 -14.11 -10.33
CA LEU A 159 22.21 -12.79 -10.01
C LEU A 159 21.10 -12.85 -8.94
N VAL A 160 20.17 -13.79 -9.05
CA VAL A 160 19.12 -13.98 -8.04
C VAL A 160 19.70 -14.43 -6.70
N GLN A 161 20.74 -15.28 -6.70
CA GLN A 161 21.48 -15.65 -5.49
C GLN A 161 22.14 -14.43 -4.84
N GLY A 162 22.82 -13.59 -5.62
CA GLY A 162 23.45 -12.36 -5.13
C GLY A 162 22.44 -11.38 -4.52
N MET A 163 21.27 -11.20 -5.15
CA MET A 163 20.17 -10.39 -4.59
C MET A 163 19.73 -10.92 -3.23
N LEU A 164 19.56 -12.24 -3.10
CA LEU A 164 19.15 -12.87 -1.86
C LEU A 164 20.18 -12.71 -0.76
N GLN A 165 21.46 -12.89 -1.09
CA GLN A 165 22.57 -12.65 -0.17
C GLN A 165 22.64 -11.19 0.30
N LEU A 166 22.41 -10.22 -0.59
CA LEU A 166 22.36 -8.81 -0.20
C LEU A 166 21.17 -8.52 0.72
N MET A 167 19.99 -9.09 0.46
CA MET A 167 18.82 -8.95 1.34
C MET A 167 19.07 -9.51 2.76
N GLU A 168 19.87 -10.58 2.88
CA GLU A 168 20.22 -11.20 4.16
C GLU A 168 21.32 -10.46 4.93
N ASN A 169 22.32 -9.95 4.22
CA ASN A 169 23.54 -9.44 4.84
C ASN A 169 23.54 -7.92 5.08
N ILE A 170 22.65 -7.16 4.44
CA ILE A 170 22.54 -5.71 4.68
C ILE A 170 22.03 -5.46 6.12
N PRO A 171 22.70 -4.60 6.90
CA PRO A 171 22.26 -4.25 8.26
C PRO A 171 20.80 -3.77 8.32
N ALA A 172 20.13 -4.09 9.41
CA ALA A 172 18.70 -3.76 9.59
C ALA A 172 18.43 -2.25 9.74
N ASP A 173 19.45 -1.47 10.09
CA ASP A 173 19.29 -0.05 10.45
C ASP A 173 19.46 0.90 9.24
N ASN A 174 20.08 0.43 8.15
CA ASN A 174 20.33 1.27 6.98
C ASN A 174 19.12 1.28 6.02
N LEU A 175 18.18 2.18 6.30
CA LEU A 175 17.00 2.42 5.48
C LEU A 175 17.34 2.74 4.01
N GLY A 176 18.34 3.59 3.78
CA GLY A 176 18.68 4.07 2.44
C GLY A 176 19.09 2.94 1.51
N MET A 177 20.04 2.10 1.97
CA MET A 177 20.51 0.94 1.20
C MET A 177 19.41 -0.09 0.97
N ARG A 178 18.60 -0.42 1.99
CA ARG A 178 17.49 -1.37 1.83
C ARG A 178 16.46 -0.85 0.83
N ARG A 179 16.10 0.43 0.90
CA ARG A 179 15.15 1.04 -0.03
C ARG A 179 15.64 0.95 -1.48
N GLU A 180 16.91 1.30 -1.71
CA GLU A 180 17.52 1.23 -3.04
C GLU A 180 17.59 -0.22 -3.56
N LEU A 181 17.95 -1.18 -2.71
CA LEU A 181 17.94 -2.60 -3.04
C LEU A 181 16.53 -3.07 -3.43
N ILE A 182 15.51 -2.74 -2.65
CA ILE A 182 14.12 -3.14 -2.89
C ILE A 182 13.59 -2.55 -4.20
N ILE A 183 13.88 -1.27 -4.48
CA ILE A 183 13.53 -0.64 -5.77
C ILE A 183 14.25 -1.35 -6.94
N THR A 184 15.51 -1.72 -6.73
CA THR A 184 16.32 -2.43 -7.73
C THR A 184 15.79 -3.83 -7.98
N VAL A 185 15.55 -4.64 -6.94
CA VAL A 185 14.97 -6.00 -7.05
C VAL A 185 13.61 -5.95 -7.76
N LYS A 186 12.79 -4.93 -7.47
CA LYS A 186 11.51 -4.70 -8.16
C LYS A 186 11.68 -4.60 -9.68
N SER A 187 12.76 -3.98 -10.18
CA SER A 187 12.95 -3.82 -11.64
C SER A 187 13.17 -5.15 -12.35
N PHE A 188 13.80 -6.12 -11.68
CA PHE A 188 14.03 -7.45 -12.23
C PHE A 188 12.78 -8.33 -12.32
N PHE A 189 11.74 -8.03 -11.53
CA PHE A 189 10.48 -8.79 -11.56
C PHE A 189 9.70 -8.57 -12.86
N SER A 190 9.93 -7.45 -13.53
CA SER A 190 9.36 -7.15 -14.84
C SER A 190 10.18 -7.71 -16.02
N CYS A 191 11.39 -8.25 -15.76
CA CYS A 191 12.26 -8.82 -16.79
C CYS A 191 11.86 -10.27 -17.15
N GLU A 192 12.48 -10.82 -18.20
CA GLU A 192 12.24 -12.19 -18.67
C GLU A 192 12.71 -13.26 -17.67
N MET A 193 13.77 -12.98 -16.91
CA MET A 193 14.33 -13.86 -15.88
C MET A 193 13.43 -14.06 -14.63
N ARG A 194 12.23 -13.47 -14.59
CA ARG A 194 11.31 -13.52 -13.43
C ARG A 194 10.99 -14.94 -12.94
N THR A 195 10.94 -15.94 -13.82
CA THR A 195 10.65 -17.34 -13.46
C THR A 195 11.72 -17.95 -12.55
N LYS A 196 12.94 -17.41 -12.56
CA LYS A 196 14.03 -17.83 -11.66
C LYS A 196 13.80 -17.44 -10.20
N PHE A 197 12.86 -16.54 -9.91
CA PHE A 197 12.49 -16.18 -8.54
C PHE A 197 11.50 -17.17 -7.90
N ILE A 198 10.88 -18.08 -8.67
CA ILE A 198 9.89 -19.04 -8.14
C ILE A 198 10.45 -19.88 -6.96
N PRO A 199 11.67 -20.45 -7.02
CA PRO A 199 12.22 -21.24 -5.90
C PRO A 199 12.48 -20.42 -4.63
N ILE A 200 12.69 -19.10 -4.78
CA ILE A 200 13.04 -18.20 -3.68
C ILE A 200 11.81 -17.43 -3.15
N LEU A 201 10.70 -17.49 -3.87
CA LEU A 201 9.43 -16.84 -3.50
C LEU A 201 8.99 -17.11 -2.05
N PRO A 202 9.07 -18.34 -1.50
CA PRO A 202 8.74 -18.57 -0.08
C PRO A 202 9.59 -17.76 0.89
N ARG A 203 10.87 -17.55 0.57
CA ARG A 203 11.78 -16.71 1.39
C ARG A 203 11.41 -15.24 1.26
N LEU A 204 11.01 -14.78 0.07
CA LEU A 204 10.55 -13.41 -0.16
C LEU A 204 9.25 -13.08 0.58
N PHE A 205 8.40 -14.05 0.86
CA PHE A 205 7.22 -13.84 1.71
C PHE A 205 7.56 -13.61 3.19
N ASN A 206 8.81 -13.82 3.60
CA ASN A 206 9.23 -13.47 4.96
C ASN A 206 9.47 -11.95 5.07
N GLU A 207 8.56 -11.27 5.78
CA GLU A 207 8.65 -9.85 6.10
C GLU A 207 9.98 -9.47 6.77
N SER A 208 10.54 -10.33 7.64
CA SER A 208 11.78 -10.06 8.37
C SER A 208 13.02 -10.09 7.47
N LEU A 209 12.99 -10.86 6.38
CA LEU A 209 14.08 -10.91 5.41
C LEU A 209 14.18 -9.57 4.66
N LEU A 210 13.05 -9.10 4.14
CA LEU A 210 13.01 -7.90 3.30
C LEU A 210 13.20 -6.61 4.11
N MET A 211 12.53 -6.48 5.27
CA MET A 211 12.52 -5.25 6.06
C MET A 211 13.53 -5.24 7.21
N GLY A 212 13.96 -6.40 7.72
CA GLY A 212 14.82 -6.49 8.90
C GLY A 212 14.08 -6.19 10.21
N SER A 213 14.84 -6.02 11.29
CA SER A 213 14.34 -5.74 12.65
C SER A 213 14.15 -4.26 12.98
N GLY A 214 14.62 -3.36 12.11
CA GLY A 214 14.55 -1.91 12.35
C GLY A 214 13.12 -1.39 12.27
N PHE A 215 12.62 -0.75 13.33
CA PHE A 215 11.25 -0.22 13.38
C PHE A 215 10.98 0.81 12.27
N THR A 216 11.86 1.80 12.13
CA THR A 216 11.75 2.87 11.10
C THR A 216 11.77 2.30 9.68
N VAL A 217 12.61 1.28 9.44
CA VAL A 217 12.68 0.60 8.15
C VAL A 217 11.38 -0.14 7.86
N ASN A 218 10.87 -0.86 8.84
CA ASN A 218 9.62 -1.61 8.71
C ASN A 218 8.45 -0.67 8.41
N ASP A 219 8.32 0.46 9.13
CA ASP A 219 7.24 1.43 8.90
C ASP A 219 7.29 2.08 7.51
N GLN A 220 8.46 2.56 7.08
CA GLN A 220 8.57 3.28 5.81
C GLN A 220 8.56 2.36 4.58
N MET A 221 9.04 1.12 4.70
CA MET A 221 9.20 0.23 3.55
C MET A 221 8.02 -0.72 3.33
N ARG A 222 7.16 -0.95 4.32
CA ARG A 222 6.08 -1.95 4.27
C ARG A 222 5.24 -1.84 3.00
N THR A 223 4.76 -0.64 2.71
CA THR A 223 3.99 -0.31 1.51
C THR A 223 4.71 -0.71 0.21
N SER A 224 5.99 -0.35 0.10
CA SER A 224 6.81 -0.64 -1.09
C SER A 224 7.06 -2.14 -1.25
N VAL A 225 7.30 -2.85 -0.15
CA VAL A 225 7.54 -4.30 -0.13
C VAL A 225 6.29 -5.06 -0.57
N TYR A 226 5.12 -4.76 -0.01
CA TYR A 226 3.88 -5.43 -0.42
C TYR A 226 3.50 -5.13 -1.86
N SER A 227 3.72 -3.90 -2.35
CA SER A 227 3.53 -3.59 -3.77
C SER A 227 4.48 -4.40 -4.66
N MET A 228 5.75 -4.53 -4.27
CA MET A 228 6.73 -5.33 -5.02
C MET A 228 6.36 -6.81 -5.07
N LEU A 229 6.01 -7.40 -3.92
CA LEU A 229 5.62 -8.81 -3.83
C LEU A 229 4.37 -9.09 -4.65
N ALA A 230 3.41 -8.16 -4.64
CA ALA A 230 2.22 -8.30 -5.44
C ALA A 230 2.50 -8.24 -6.95
N ASP A 231 3.37 -7.33 -7.38
CA ASP A 231 3.82 -7.26 -8.77
C ASP A 231 4.51 -8.58 -9.18
N LEU A 232 5.36 -9.14 -8.32
CA LEU A 232 6.02 -10.43 -8.58
C LEU A 232 5.03 -11.56 -8.77
N VAL A 233 4.13 -11.74 -7.79
CA VAL A 233 3.13 -12.82 -7.81
C VAL A 233 2.18 -12.64 -9.00
N HIS A 234 1.79 -11.41 -9.33
CA HIS A 234 0.97 -11.13 -10.50
C HIS A 234 1.65 -11.57 -11.79
N HIS A 235 2.93 -11.24 -12.00
CA HIS A 235 3.65 -11.63 -13.22
C HIS A 235 3.95 -13.14 -13.28
N LEU A 236 4.04 -13.80 -12.13
CA LEU A 236 4.33 -15.24 -12.05
C LEU A 236 3.08 -16.12 -12.04
N ARG A 237 1.87 -15.57 -11.89
CA ARG A 237 0.62 -16.31 -11.60
C ARG A 237 0.39 -17.56 -12.47
N CYS A 238 0.71 -17.51 -13.76
CA CYS A 238 0.52 -18.63 -14.70
C CYS A 238 1.55 -19.77 -14.54
N HIS A 239 2.66 -19.51 -13.84
CA HIS A 239 3.76 -20.46 -13.62
C HIS A 239 3.85 -20.96 -12.17
N LEU A 240 2.98 -20.46 -11.27
CA LEU A 240 2.99 -20.85 -9.87
C LEU A 240 2.31 -22.21 -9.69
N SER A 241 2.92 -23.06 -8.84
CA SER A 241 2.27 -24.29 -8.37
C SER A 241 1.10 -23.96 -7.44
N TYR A 242 0.17 -24.91 -7.28
CA TYR A 242 -0.98 -24.75 -6.39
C TYR A 242 -0.57 -24.36 -4.97
N VAL A 243 0.48 -25.00 -4.43
CA VAL A 243 1.01 -24.69 -3.08
C VAL A 243 1.48 -23.23 -2.99
N MET A 244 2.19 -22.73 -4.02
CA MET A 244 2.66 -21.34 -4.03
C MET A 244 1.51 -20.34 -4.19
N LEU A 245 0.48 -20.69 -4.96
CA LEU A 245 -0.75 -19.88 -5.04
C LEU A 245 -1.44 -19.80 -3.67
N CYS A 246 -1.57 -20.92 -2.95
CA CYS A 246 -2.12 -20.95 -1.59
C CYS A 246 -1.31 -20.10 -0.61
N CYS A 247 0.02 -20.21 -0.62
CA CYS A 247 0.91 -19.37 0.19
C CYS A 247 0.72 -17.87 -0.13
N SER A 248 0.61 -17.52 -1.41
CA SER A 248 0.36 -16.14 -1.86
C SER A 248 -0.96 -15.63 -1.30
N VAL A 249 -2.05 -16.39 -1.45
CA VAL A 249 -3.36 -16.03 -0.91
C VAL A 249 -3.31 -15.83 0.59
N TYR A 250 -2.61 -16.70 1.33
CA TYR A 250 -2.49 -16.58 2.79
C TYR A 250 -1.82 -15.25 3.21
N VAL A 251 -0.68 -14.91 2.60
CA VAL A 251 0.07 -13.67 2.90
C VAL A 251 -0.75 -12.43 2.58
N PHE A 252 -1.34 -12.36 1.39
CA PHE A 252 -2.12 -11.19 0.98
C PHE A 252 -3.48 -11.11 1.69
N SER A 253 -4.07 -12.24 2.11
CA SER A 253 -5.28 -12.26 2.94
C SER A 253 -5.04 -11.67 4.33
N LYS A 254 -3.88 -11.92 4.94
CA LYS A 254 -3.47 -11.25 6.19
C LYS A 254 -3.32 -9.74 5.97
N SER A 255 -2.70 -9.35 4.86
CA SER A 255 -2.40 -7.95 4.51
C SER A 255 -3.66 -7.10 4.25
N ILE A 256 -4.75 -7.69 3.77
CA ILE A 256 -6.04 -6.99 3.57
C ILE A 256 -6.62 -6.42 4.88
N HIS A 257 -6.37 -7.11 5.99
CA HIS A 257 -6.90 -6.74 7.32
C HIS A 257 -5.88 -5.98 8.18
N ASP A 258 -4.67 -5.77 7.69
CA ASP A 258 -3.63 -5.01 8.38
C ASP A 258 -3.92 -3.50 8.30
N GLN A 259 -4.30 -2.90 9.43
CA GLN A 259 -4.61 -1.47 9.53
C GLN A 259 -3.38 -0.57 9.50
N SER A 260 -2.17 -1.13 9.64
CA SER A 260 -0.93 -0.38 9.46
C SER A 260 -0.65 -0.07 7.98
N LEU A 261 -1.28 -0.81 7.07
CA LEU A 261 -1.16 -0.59 5.63
C LEU A 261 -2.20 0.42 5.13
N PRO A 262 -1.82 1.32 4.20
CA PRO A 262 -2.79 2.21 3.55
C PRO A 262 -3.89 1.45 2.81
N SER A 263 -5.10 2.03 2.76
CA SER A 263 -6.26 1.43 2.11
C SER A 263 -6.03 1.07 0.63
N TYR A 264 -5.23 1.85 -0.10
CA TYR A 264 -4.90 1.52 -1.50
C TYR A 264 -4.02 0.26 -1.62
N VAL A 265 -3.15 -0.03 -0.65
CA VAL A 265 -2.34 -1.26 -0.60
C VAL A 265 -3.23 -2.46 -0.29
N GLN A 266 -4.14 -2.31 0.68
CA GLN A 266 -5.15 -3.34 0.97
C GLN A 266 -6.00 -3.65 -0.27
N SER A 267 -6.41 -2.61 -1.02
CA SER A 267 -7.19 -2.74 -2.26
C SER A 267 -6.40 -3.45 -3.36
N MET A 268 -5.10 -3.13 -3.48
CA MET A 268 -4.18 -3.83 -4.37
C MET A 268 -4.08 -5.33 -4.03
N CYS A 269 -3.99 -5.69 -2.74
CA CYS A 269 -3.97 -7.09 -2.29
C CYS A 269 -5.25 -7.83 -2.69
N CYS A 270 -6.43 -7.21 -2.55
CA CYS A 270 -7.69 -7.76 -3.03
C CYS A 270 -7.67 -7.99 -4.56
N LYS A 271 -7.20 -7.02 -5.34
CA LYS A 271 -7.08 -7.15 -6.80
C LYS A 271 -6.12 -8.26 -7.21
N LEU A 272 -5.01 -8.43 -6.49
CA LEU A 272 -4.08 -9.52 -6.75
C LEU A 272 -4.74 -10.88 -6.53
N ILE A 273 -5.35 -11.10 -5.37
CA ILE A 273 -6.04 -12.36 -5.08
C ILE A 273 -7.16 -12.62 -6.10
N MET A 274 -7.89 -11.59 -6.51
CA MET A 274 -8.86 -11.68 -7.61
C MET A 274 -8.24 -12.22 -8.91
N ASN A 275 -7.06 -11.71 -9.30
CA ASN A 275 -6.34 -12.17 -10.49
C ASN A 275 -5.76 -13.59 -10.34
N LEU A 276 -5.57 -14.08 -9.10
CA LEU A 276 -5.11 -15.46 -8.86
C LEU A 276 -6.22 -16.49 -9.02
N ILE A 277 -7.51 -16.10 -8.97
CA ILE A 277 -8.65 -17.01 -9.14
C ILE A 277 -8.56 -17.76 -10.47
N GLU A 278 -8.26 -17.06 -11.57
CA GLU A 278 -8.08 -17.69 -12.89
C GLU A 278 -6.93 -18.70 -12.89
N SER A 279 -5.85 -18.40 -12.16
CA SER A 279 -4.70 -19.31 -12.04
C SER A 279 -5.05 -20.56 -11.25
N PHE A 280 -5.88 -20.46 -10.22
CA PHE A 280 -6.41 -21.63 -9.50
C PHE A 280 -7.30 -22.50 -10.39
N ILE A 281 -8.23 -21.89 -11.14
CA ILE A 281 -9.13 -22.61 -12.05
C ILE A 281 -8.32 -23.31 -13.15
N ALA A 282 -7.32 -22.64 -13.71
CA ALA A 282 -6.43 -23.25 -14.70
C ALA A 282 -5.61 -24.41 -14.11
N ASN A 283 -5.18 -24.30 -12.85
CA ASN A 283 -4.42 -25.36 -12.17
C ASN A 283 -5.31 -26.59 -11.90
N GLU A 284 -6.54 -26.39 -11.41
CA GLU A 284 -7.52 -27.47 -11.18
C GLU A 284 -7.85 -28.21 -12.48
N LYS A 285 -7.96 -27.51 -13.62
CA LYS A 285 -8.17 -28.13 -14.95
C LYS A 285 -7.01 -29.04 -15.37
N ASN A 286 -5.78 -28.68 -15.02
CA ASN A 286 -4.59 -29.48 -15.35
C ASN A 286 -4.34 -30.61 -14.33
N HIS A 287 -4.75 -30.41 -13.08
CA HIS A 287 -4.53 -31.29 -11.94
C HIS A 287 -5.82 -31.45 -11.12
N PRO A 288 -6.70 -32.41 -11.48
CA PRO A 288 -8.00 -32.58 -10.82
C PRO A 288 -7.90 -32.99 -9.34
N ASP A 289 -6.73 -33.47 -8.90
CA ASP A 289 -6.44 -33.81 -7.50
C ASP A 289 -6.27 -32.57 -6.59
N GLN A 290 -6.23 -31.37 -7.16
CA GLN A 290 -5.99 -30.10 -6.45
C GLN A 290 -7.19 -29.16 -6.59
N PRO A 291 -8.28 -29.44 -5.86
CA PRO A 291 -9.49 -28.64 -5.99
C PRO A 291 -9.32 -27.24 -5.40
N CYS A 292 -9.92 -26.23 -6.05
CA CYS A 292 -9.88 -24.86 -5.56
C CYS A 292 -11.21 -24.36 -4.98
N ARG A 293 -12.30 -25.13 -5.08
CA ARG A 293 -13.64 -24.74 -4.61
C ARG A 293 -13.66 -24.27 -3.15
N ASP A 294 -13.12 -25.06 -2.23
CA ASP A 294 -13.12 -24.75 -0.79
C ASP A 294 -12.23 -23.52 -0.49
N LEU A 295 -11.13 -23.39 -1.22
CA LEU A 295 -10.24 -22.23 -1.13
C LEU A 295 -10.94 -20.95 -1.61
N LEU A 296 -11.70 -21.02 -2.71
CA LEU A 296 -12.50 -19.89 -3.20
C LEU A 296 -13.54 -19.43 -2.18
N PHE A 297 -14.20 -20.36 -1.46
CA PHE A 297 -15.08 -19.99 -0.35
C PHE A 297 -14.32 -19.37 0.83
N CYS A 298 -13.11 -19.86 1.15
CA CYS A 298 -12.26 -19.24 2.17
C CYS A 298 -11.86 -17.80 1.80
N ILE A 299 -11.52 -17.56 0.52
CA ILE A 299 -11.22 -16.22 0.01
C ILE A 299 -12.47 -15.34 0.07
N LEU A 300 -13.64 -15.86 -0.34
CA LEU A 300 -14.90 -15.13 -0.27
C LEU A 300 -15.22 -14.74 1.18
N GLU A 301 -15.05 -15.65 2.12
CA GLU A 301 -15.22 -15.37 3.55
C GLU A 301 -14.25 -14.26 4.03
N ASN A 302 -13.00 -14.26 3.56
CA ASN A 302 -12.04 -13.20 3.88
C ASN A 302 -12.52 -11.81 3.40
N TYR A 303 -13.03 -11.72 2.16
CA TYR A 303 -13.61 -10.47 1.64
C TYR A 303 -14.87 -10.06 2.39
N VAL A 304 -15.74 -11.00 2.76
CA VAL A 304 -16.93 -10.74 3.59
C VAL A 304 -16.54 -10.19 4.96
N ARG A 305 -15.48 -10.69 5.59
CA ARG A 305 -14.94 -10.11 6.83
C ARG A 305 -14.47 -8.67 6.61
N LYS A 306 -13.88 -8.34 5.46
CA LYS A 306 -13.48 -6.95 5.16
C LYS A 306 -14.71 -6.06 4.95
N PHE A 307 -15.73 -6.54 4.25
CA PHE A 307 -17.03 -5.85 4.16
C PHE A 307 -17.63 -5.61 5.55
N LYS A 308 -17.57 -6.60 6.46
CA LYS A 308 -18.05 -6.42 7.83
C LYS A 308 -17.34 -5.28 8.56
N VAL A 309 -16.01 -5.24 8.51
CA VAL A 309 -15.22 -4.14 9.11
C VAL A 309 -15.62 -2.79 8.51
N ILE A 310 -15.78 -2.70 7.19
CA ILE A 310 -16.21 -1.46 6.53
C ILE A 310 -17.63 -1.06 6.97
N ALA A 311 -18.58 -2.00 6.98
CA ALA A 311 -19.96 -1.76 7.33
C ALA A 311 -20.18 -1.39 8.82
N GLU A 312 -19.46 -2.02 9.74
CA GLU A 312 -19.67 -1.83 11.18
C GLU A 312 -18.80 -0.70 11.77
N PHE A 313 -17.62 -0.43 11.18
CA PHE A 313 -16.70 0.58 11.70
C PHE A 313 -16.59 1.82 10.80
N HIS A 314 -16.26 1.66 9.51
CA HIS A 314 -15.98 2.80 8.64
C HIS A 314 -17.24 3.55 8.17
N VAL A 315 -18.30 2.83 7.76
CA VAL A 315 -19.52 3.44 7.23
C VAL A 315 -20.20 4.35 8.26
N PRO A 316 -20.45 3.92 9.52
CA PRO A 316 -21.11 4.79 10.50
C PRO A 316 -20.28 6.05 10.79
N LEU A 317 -18.97 5.91 10.99
CA LEU A 317 -18.07 7.04 11.23
C LEU A 317 -18.02 8.03 10.05
N LEU A 318 -18.07 7.52 8.81
CA LEU A 318 -18.10 8.37 7.62
C LEU A 318 -19.42 9.13 7.47
N LEU A 319 -20.53 8.50 7.82
CA LEU A 319 -21.85 9.13 7.81
C LEU A 319 -21.98 10.18 8.91
N GLU A 320 -21.50 9.90 10.13
CA GLU A 320 -21.47 10.85 11.25
C GLU A 320 -20.61 12.08 10.95
N ARG A 321 -19.48 11.90 10.26
CA ARG A 321 -18.57 12.99 9.89
C ARG A 321 -19.10 13.84 8.72
N ASN A 322 -20.07 13.34 7.96
CA ASN A 322 -20.70 14.04 6.84
C ASN A 322 -22.23 14.20 7.04
N PRO A 323 -22.68 14.81 8.15
CA PRO A 323 -24.10 14.83 8.51
C PRO A 323 -24.94 15.71 7.56
N VAL A 324 -24.30 16.65 6.87
CA VAL A 324 -24.95 17.63 5.96
C VAL A 324 -25.62 16.94 4.75
N ILE A 325 -25.22 15.72 4.39
CA ILE A 325 -25.75 15.00 3.22
C ILE A 325 -26.92 14.07 3.59
N LEU A 326 -27.01 13.62 4.85
CA LEU A 326 -28.15 12.83 5.34
C LEU A 326 -29.45 13.65 5.38
N ALA A 327 -29.35 14.97 5.56
CA ALA A 327 -30.50 15.88 5.57
C ALA A 327 -31.10 16.15 4.17
N ALA A 328 -30.35 15.88 3.10
CA ALA A 328 -30.85 16.00 1.72
C ALA A 328 -31.56 14.72 1.23
N GLY A 329 -31.33 13.58 1.89
CA GLY A 329 -31.99 12.30 1.60
C GLY A 329 -33.12 11.93 2.57
N ARG A 330 -33.23 12.60 3.73
CA ARG A 330 -34.42 12.49 4.60
C ARG A 330 -35.45 13.51 4.15
N VAL A 331 -36.60 13.02 3.68
CA VAL A 331 -37.83 13.81 3.62
C VAL A 331 -38.03 14.46 5.01
N LYS A 332 -37.98 15.79 5.09
CA LYS A 332 -38.32 16.53 6.30
C LYS A 332 -39.80 16.30 6.57
N VAL A 333 -40.10 15.63 7.68
CA VAL A 333 -41.40 15.76 8.33
C VAL A 333 -41.25 16.98 9.23
N ASP A 334 -41.95 18.06 8.87
CA ASP A 334 -41.97 19.30 9.62
C ASP A 334 -42.53 19.06 11.04
N ASP A 335 -41.78 19.51 12.04
CA ASP A 335 -42.36 19.91 13.33
C ASP A 335 -41.79 21.30 13.65
N LYS A 336 -42.67 22.30 13.64
CA LYS A 336 -42.40 23.66 14.14
C LYS A 336 -43.50 23.99 15.15
N PRO A 337 -43.13 24.61 16.27
CA PRO A 337 -43.85 25.84 16.62
C PRO A 337 -42.90 27.04 16.84
N SER A 338 -43.42 28.21 16.43
CA SER A 338 -43.26 29.61 16.91
C SER A 338 -42.26 29.92 18.03
N SER A 339 -41.54 31.06 18.07
CA SER A 339 -42.01 32.45 17.85
C SER A 339 -40.86 33.48 17.80
N GLU A 340 -41.18 34.63 17.19
CA GLU A 340 -40.76 36.02 17.53
C GLU A 340 -39.41 36.65 17.06
N THR A 341 -39.57 37.54 16.06
CA THR A 341 -39.21 38.98 16.00
C THR A 341 -37.83 39.46 16.48
N ASN A 342 -37.02 40.01 15.57
CA ASN A 342 -36.72 41.46 15.62
C ASN A 342 -36.02 41.99 14.35
N GLU A 343 -36.43 43.20 14.02
CA GLU A 343 -36.10 44.04 12.87
C GLU A 343 -34.71 44.70 12.93
N LYS A 344 -34.35 45.29 11.78
CA LYS A 344 -33.57 46.53 11.50
C LYS A 344 -32.31 46.27 10.67
N SER A 345 -32.19 46.69 9.40
CA SER A 345 -32.48 47.93 8.65
C SER A 345 -31.18 48.66 8.28
N ASN A 346 -31.19 49.26 7.09
CA ASN A 346 -30.23 50.13 6.39
C ASN A 346 -29.32 49.40 5.40
N ASP A 347 -29.57 49.47 4.08
CA ASP A 347 -29.77 50.63 3.17
C ASP A 347 -28.47 51.37 2.84
N GLY A 348 -28.27 51.61 1.54
CA GLY A 348 -27.38 52.69 1.07
C GLY A 348 -26.33 52.36 0.00
N SER A 349 -26.78 52.28 -1.26
CA SER A 349 -26.17 52.88 -2.47
C SER A 349 -24.83 52.41 -3.07
N LYS A 350 -24.99 51.78 -4.26
CA LYS A 350 -24.62 52.25 -5.62
C LYS A 350 -23.23 52.86 -5.88
N GLY A 351 -22.56 52.30 -6.91
CA GLY A 351 -21.60 53.01 -7.75
C GLY A 351 -20.74 52.11 -8.65
N ASP A 352 -21.29 51.65 -9.78
CA ASP A 352 -20.55 51.28 -11.00
C ASP A 352 -20.26 52.56 -11.83
N PRO A 353 -19.49 52.58 -12.95
CA PRO A 353 -18.65 51.54 -13.60
C PRO A 353 -17.29 52.06 -14.15
N ASP A 354 -16.56 51.15 -14.83
CA ASP A 354 -15.60 51.38 -15.96
C ASP A 354 -14.28 52.15 -15.65
N GLY A 355 -13.10 51.83 -16.17
CA GLY A 355 -12.59 50.92 -17.19
C GLY A 355 -11.15 51.39 -17.53
N GLY A 356 -10.24 50.52 -17.98
CA GLY A 356 -8.93 50.98 -18.48
C GLY A 356 -7.79 49.96 -18.43
N LYS A 357 -7.39 49.48 -19.61
CA LYS A 357 -6.25 48.59 -19.91
C LYS A 357 -4.91 49.34 -20.03
N ALA A 358 -3.80 48.59 -19.88
CA ALA A 358 -2.51 48.61 -20.64
C ALA A 358 -1.30 48.41 -19.70
N SER A 359 -0.64 47.23 -19.69
CA SER A 359 0.67 46.91 -20.34
C SER A 359 1.84 47.77 -19.84
N ASP A 360 3.02 47.28 -19.43
CA ASP A 360 3.88 46.34 -20.15
C ASP A 360 5.10 45.92 -19.26
N LYS A 361 5.66 44.73 -19.57
CA LYS A 361 7.08 44.33 -19.58
C LYS A 361 7.89 43.79 -18.37
N ASP A 362 8.43 42.59 -18.68
CA ASP A 362 9.80 42.06 -18.53
C ASP A 362 10.20 41.17 -17.32
N MET A 363 10.28 39.87 -17.66
CA MET A 363 11.48 39.01 -17.65
C MET A 363 12.00 38.37 -16.34
N GLU A 364 12.12 37.04 -16.45
CA GLU A 364 13.15 36.13 -15.89
C GLU A 364 12.97 35.40 -14.55
N SER A 365 13.12 34.07 -14.69
CA SER A 365 13.79 33.11 -13.80
C SER A 365 12.96 32.28 -12.80
N ILE A 366 12.94 30.99 -13.15
CA ILE A 366 12.49 29.84 -12.36
C ILE A 366 13.56 29.51 -11.34
N GLU A 367 13.22 29.48 -10.05
CA GLU A 367 13.89 28.62 -9.08
C GLU A 367 12.96 28.24 -7.92
N SER A 368 13.14 26.98 -7.51
CA SER A 368 12.51 26.24 -6.41
C SER A 368 12.34 27.00 -5.09
N PHE A 369 11.32 26.65 -4.29
CA PHE A 369 11.52 26.01 -2.98
C PHE A 369 10.19 25.69 -2.25
N VAL A 370 10.23 24.54 -1.59
CA VAL A 370 9.27 23.92 -0.68
C VAL A 370 8.94 24.85 0.51
N LYS A 371 7.66 25.09 0.80
CA LYS A 371 7.21 25.67 2.08
C LYS A 371 6.60 24.57 2.94
N GLN A 372 7.28 24.28 4.05
CA GLN A 372 6.82 23.47 5.16
C GLN A 372 6.44 24.46 6.27
N GLU A 373 5.16 24.51 6.64
CA GLU A 373 4.67 25.38 7.72
C GLU A 373 5.06 24.79 9.08
N THR A 374 5.93 25.51 9.78
CA THR A 374 6.21 25.39 11.21
C THR A 374 5.13 26.14 12.00
N SER A 375 4.46 25.46 12.94
CA SER A 375 3.65 26.12 13.97
C SER A 375 4.29 26.02 15.36
N HIS A 376 4.29 27.18 15.99
CA HIS A 376 4.88 27.62 17.25
C HIS A 376 4.68 26.73 18.49
N ILE A 377 5.73 26.73 19.33
CA ILE A 377 5.69 26.39 20.77
C ILE A 377 5.95 27.70 21.54
N PRO A 378 5.12 28.12 22.52
CA PRO A 378 5.47 29.22 23.40
C PRO A 378 6.25 28.72 24.63
N GLY A 379 7.34 29.43 24.94
CA GLY A 379 8.30 29.07 25.98
C GLY A 379 7.88 29.38 27.41
N ALA A 380 8.61 28.79 28.35
CA ALA A 380 8.69 29.22 29.73
C ALA A 380 10.16 29.23 30.18
N THR A 381 10.58 30.40 30.64
CA THR A 381 11.88 30.77 31.21
C THR A 381 12.20 30.00 32.50
N ALA A 382 13.45 29.55 32.67
CA ALA A 382 13.97 29.06 33.95
C ALA A 382 15.15 29.93 34.41
N SER A 383 15.01 30.51 35.60
CA SER A 383 16.06 31.16 36.38
C SER A 383 16.59 30.15 37.40
N GLU A 384 17.91 30.12 37.57
CA GLU A 384 18.64 29.22 38.47
C GLU A 384 18.48 29.59 39.96
N GLY A 385 18.43 28.56 40.82
CA GLY A 385 18.60 28.65 42.27
C GLY A 385 18.68 27.24 42.90
N PRO A 386 19.61 26.93 43.82
CA PRO A 386 19.98 25.55 44.16
C PRO A 386 19.30 25.01 45.43
N GLY A 387 19.08 23.69 45.44
CA GLY A 387 19.01 22.88 46.68
C GLY A 387 17.63 22.39 47.11
N ASN A 388 17.29 21.13 46.79
CA ASN A 388 17.11 20.07 47.80
C ASN A 388 16.72 18.75 47.12
N ARG A 389 17.37 17.65 47.55
CA ARG A 389 17.00 16.28 47.20
C ARG A 389 15.67 15.94 47.87
N THR A 390 14.65 15.65 47.07
CA THR A 390 13.47 14.89 47.51
C THR A 390 13.18 13.82 46.46
N THR A 391 13.05 12.60 46.96
CA THR A 391 12.71 11.36 46.28
C THR A 391 11.57 11.55 45.28
N ILE A 392 11.80 11.18 44.01
CA ILE A 392 10.76 11.12 42.99
C ILE A 392 9.88 9.91 43.31
N ASP A 393 8.66 10.17 43.78
CA ASP A 393 7.62 9.18 43.97
C ASP A 393 7.17 8.66 42.58
N VAL A 394 7.41 7.37 42.31
CA VAL A 394 7.20 6.74 40.99
C VAL A 394 5.71 6.61 40.62
N HIS A 395 4.79 7.00 41.51
CA HIS A 395 3.35 6.87 41.31
C HIS A 395 2.66 7.99 40.52
N GLN A 396 3.41 8.98 39.99
CA GLN A 396 2.83 10.13 39.28
C GLN A 396 2.99 10.12 37.75
N MET A 397 3.32 8.97 37.13
CA MET A 397 3.44 8.83 35.67
C MET A 397 2.20 8.26 34.95
N LEU A 398 1.15 7.90 35.68
CA LEU A 398 -0.12 7.46 35.07
C LEU A 398 -1.10 8.65 35.00
N PRO A 399 -1.71 8.95 33.84
CA PRO A 399 -2.80 9.91 33.77
C PRO A 399 -3.88 9.54 34.80
N ALA A 400 -4.32 10.52 35.59
CA ALA A 400 -5.31 10.28 36.64
C ALA A 400 -6.54 9.58 36.07
N SER A 401 -6.90 8.42 36.64
CA SER A 401 -8.09 7.66 36.28
C SER A 401 -9.34 8.43 36.73
N ILE A 402 -9.81 9.37 35.91
CA ILE A 402 -11.14 9.92 36.05
C ILE A 402 -12.12 8.83 35.59
N LEU A 403 -12.74 8.18 36.57
CA LEU A 403 -13.81 7.21 36.38
C LEU A 403 -15.07 7.91 35.81
N CYS A 404 -15.05 8.29 34.53
CA CYS A 404 -16.22 8.80 33.82
C CYS A 404 -16.86 7.67 33.03
N LYS A 405 -18.07 7.26 33.45
CA LYS A 405 -18.95 6.38 32.69
C LYS A 405 -19.18 6.99 31.29
N GLY A 406 -18.84 6.26 30.23
CA GLY A 406 -19.17 6.61 28.85
C GLY A 406 -18.00 6.97 27.93
N GLN A 407 -16.75 6.63 28.25
CA GLN A 407 -15.63 6.87 27.32
C GLN A 407 -15.70 5.94 26.11
N THR A 408 -15.76 6.51 24.90
CA THR A 408 -15.63 5.75 23.65
C THR A 408 -14.20 5.18 23.55
N PRO A 409 -13.98 4.04 22.87
CA PRO A 409 -12.64 3.46 22.69
C PRO A 409 -11.60 4.47 22.17
N ASN A 410 -12.03 5.40 21.31
CA ASN A 410 -11.18 6.47 20.79
C ASN A 410 -10.77 7.50 21.86
N GLN A 411 -11.63 7.80 22.84
CA GLN A 411 -11.31 8.68 23.96
C GLN A 411 -10.36 8.02 24.96
N ILE A 412 -10.45 6.70 25.13
CA ILE A 412 -9.52 5.94 25.95
C ILE A 412 -8.14 5.91 25.26
N LEU A 413 -8.09 5.61 23.96
CA LEU A 413 -6.83 5.54 23.22
C LEU A 413 -6.12 6.90 23.17
N SER A 414 -6.86 8.00 22.95
CA SER A 414 -6.28 9.35 22.97
C SER A 414 -5.74 9.76 24.34
N GLN A 415 -6.32 9.28 25.44
CA GLN A 415 -5.81 9.49 26.81
C GLN A 415 -4.46 8.82 27.05
N TYR A 416 -4.14 7.74 26.32
CA TYR A 416 -2.85 7.05 26.40
C TYR A 416 -1.90 7.42 25.27
N TRP A 417 -2.13 8.56 24.59
CA TRP A 417 -1.35 9.01 23.43
C TRP A 417 -1.27 7.98 22.28
N VAL A 418 -2.24 7.06 22.22
CA VAL A 418 -2.42 6.14 21.10
C VAL A 418 -3.42 6.79 20.14
N GLN A 419 -2.94 7.24 18.98
CA GLN A 419 -3.85 7.75 17.94
C GLN A 419 -4.73 6.59 17.46
N PRO A 420 -6.07 6.65 17.57
CA PRO A 420 -6.94 5.65 16.96
C PRO A 420 -6.70 5.65 15.46
N SER A 421 -6.67 4.45 14.83
CA SER A 421 -6.51 4.35 13.37
C SER A 421 -7.53 5.29 12.70
N PRO A 422 -7.09 6.28 11.92
CA PRO A 422 -8.00 7.24 11.34
C PRO A 422 -9.02 6.49 10.47
N PRO A 423 -10.30 6.89 10.49
CA PRO A 423 -11.27 6.31 9.57
C PRO A 423 -10.80 6.54 8.14
N MET A 424 -10.86 5.47 7.34
CA MET A 424 -10.55 5.50 5.91
C MET A 424 -11.28 6.66 5.22
N SER A 425 -10.62 7.35 4.28
CA SER A 425 -11.24 8.46 3.55
C SER A 425 -12.47 7.97 2.74
N VAL A 426 -13.40 8.89 2.43
CA VAL A 426 -14.59 8.54 1.63
C VAL A 426 -14.20 7.96 0.26
N THR A 427 -13.18 8.54 -0.38
CA THR A 427 -12.66 8.07 -1.68
C THR A 427 -12.08 6.68 -1.57
N ASP A 428 -11.28 6.41 -0.54
CA ASP A 428 -10.68 5.10 -0.32
C ASP A 428 -11.75 4.05 0.00
N ALA A 429 -12.75 4.40 0.81
CA ALA A 429 -13.87 3.52 1.15
C ALA A 429 -14.67 3.13 -0.11
N LYS A 430 -15.01 4.10 -0.98
CA LYS A 430 -15.68 3.83 -2.27
C LYS A 430 -14.84 2.91 -3.15
N SER A 431 -13.53 3.17 -3.24
CA SER A 431 -12.62 2.35 -4.04
C SER A 431 -12.50 0.92 -3.51
N MET A 432 -12.43 0.75 -2.19
CA MET A 432 -12.33 -0.54 -1.52
C MET A 432 -13.60 -1.36 -1.72
N VAL A 433 -14.78 -0.77 -1.52
CA VAL A 433 -16.07 -1.42 -1.74
C VAL A 433 -16.19 -1.91 -3.18
N ARG A 434 -15.84 -1.08 -4.16
CA ARG A 434 -15.85 -1.46 -5.59
C ARG A 434 -14.97 -2.68 -5.88
N VAL A 435 -13.75 -2.67 -5.37
CA VAL A 435 -12.79 -3.77 -5.56
C VAL A 435 -13.27 -5.05 -4.91
N LEU A 436 -13.83 -4.97 -3.69
CA LEU A 436 -14.39 -6.13 -3.01
C LEU A 436 -15.60 -6.71 -3.77
N VAL A 437 -16.51 -5.86 -4.27
CA VAL A 437 -17.66 -6.30 -5.08
C VAL A 437 -17.17 -7.00 -6.35
N GLN A 438 -16.21 -6.41 -7.06
CA GLN A 438 -15.62 -7.02 -8.25
C GLN A 438 -14.96 -8.36 -7.93
N ALA A 439 -14.19 -8.44 -6.84
CA ALA A 439 -13.50 -9.66 -6.45
C ALA A 439 -14.47 -10.78 -6.06
N CYS A 440 -15.53 -10.47 -5.29
CA CYS A 440 -16.60 -11.43 -4.97
C CYS A 440 -17.31 -11.94 -6.23
N LYS A 441 -17.58 -11.08 -7.23
CA LYS A 441 -18.15 -11.50 -8.52
C LYS A 441 -17.23 -12.50 -9.24
N HIS A 442 -15.92 -12.24 -9.29
CA HIS A 442 -14.96 -13.15 -9.92
C HIS A 442 -14.94 -14.52 -9.22
N ILE A 443 -15.04 -14.54 -7.88
CA ILE A 443 -15.14 -15.80 -7.13
C ILE A 443 -16.41 -16.56 -7.50
N VAL A 444 -17.58 -15.90 -7.45
CA VAL A 444 -18.86 -16.57 -7.75
C VAL A 444 -18.94 -17.05 -9.20
N HIS A 445 -18.34 -16.31 -10.13
CA HIS A 445 -18.16 -16.79 -11.50
C HIS A 445 -17.25 -18.03 -11.54
N GLY A 446 -16.09 -17.96 -10.89
CA GLY A 446 -15.11 -19.05 -10.85
C GLY A 446 -15.66 -20.34 -10.25
N LEU A 447 -16.52 -20.25 -9.22
CA LEU A 447 -17.16 -21.40 -8.58
C LEU A 447 -18.01 -22.25 -9.53
N LYS A 448 -18.46 -21.70 -10.67
CA LYS A 448 -19.19 -22.47 -11.71
C LYS A 448 -18.30 -23.46 -12.45
N ASP A 449 -17.02 -23.14 -12.58
CA ASP A 449 -16.04 -23.93 -13.33
C ASP A 449 -15.28 -24.92 -12.44
N THR A 450 -15.53 -24.92 -11.12
CA THR A 450 -14.87 -25.80 -10.14
C THR A 450 -15.65 -27.08 -9.87
N HIS A 451 -14.94 -28.18 -9.61
CA HIS A 451 -15.55 -29.46 -9.26
C HIS A 451 -15.98 -29.51 -7.78
N MET A 452 -17.05 -30.24 -7.48
CA MET A 452 -17.43 -30.53 -6.09
C MET A 452 -16.49 -31.58 -5.51
N THR A 453 -15.90 -31.27 -4.35
CA THR A 453 -14.96 -32.14 -3.63
C THR A 453 -15.66 -32.98 -2.57
N THR A 454 -15.05 -34.07 -2.14
CA THR A 454 -15.53 -34.88 -1.00
C THR A 454 -15.38 -34.16 0.35
N ILE A 455 -14.57 -33.09 0.42
CA ILE A 455 -14.38 -32.19 1.58
C ILE A 455 -15.12 -30.85 1.37
N SER A 456 -16.10 -30.82 0.44
CA SER A 456 -16.82 -29.60 0.08
C SER A 456 -17.35 -28.89 1.33
N CYS A 457 -17.14 -27.57 1.36
CA CYS A 457 -17.84 -26.64 2.24
C CYS A 457 -19.32 -27.03 2.35
N SER A 458 -19.80 -27.28 3.58
CA SER A 458 -21.20 -27.69 3.79
C SER A 458 -22.15 -26.67 3.15
N PRO A 459 -23.30 -27.10 2.59
CA PRO A 459 -24.24 -26.18 1.96
C PRO A 459 -24.74 -25.08 2.92
N LEU A 460 -24.78 -25.38 4.23
CA LEU A 460 -25.09 -24.41 5.29
C LEU A 460 -24.02 -23.31 5.42
N ARG A 461 -22.74 -23.67 5.32
CA ARG A 461 -21.61 -22.74 5.38
C ARG A 461 -21.57 -21.86 4.13
N GLU A 462 -21.84 -22.41 2.95
CA GLU A 462 -22.01 -21.64 1.71
C GLU A 462 -23.14 -20.60 1.85
N LEU A 463 -24.32 -21.03 2.31
CA LEU A 463 -25.44 -20.14 2.54
C LEU A 463 -25.07 -19.03 3.53
N GLN A 464 -24.45 -19.36 4.66
CA GLN A 464 -24.03 -18.39 5.67
C GLN A 464 -23.05 -17.34 5.12
N ILE A 465 -22.12 -17.72 4.25
CA ILE A 465 -21.19 -16.77 3.61
C ILE A 465 -21.97 -15.82 2.70
N MET A 466 -22.92 -16.33 1.89
CA MET A 466 -23.75 -15.49 1.01
C MET A 466 -24.72 -14.60 1.79
N GLU A 467 -25.26 -15.06 2.92
CA GLU A 467 -26.07 -14.26 3.86
C GLU A 467 -25.27 -13.07 4.40
N ASN A 468 -24.05 -13.33 4.87
CA ASN A 468 -23.17 -12.29 5.37
C ASN A 468 -22.74 -11.33 4.25
N LEU A 469 -22.49 -11.84 3.03
CA LEU A 469 -22.19 -11.01 1.87
C LEU A 469 -23.35 -10.07 1.53
N LEU A 470 -24.59 -10.56 1.54
CA LEU A 470 -25.77 -9.73 1.30
C LEU A 470 -25.90 -8.66 2.39
N LYS A 471 -25.85 -9.06 3.66
CA LYS A 471 -26.02 -8.16 4.81
C LYS A 471 -24.97 -7.06 4.87
N TYR A 472 -23.69 -7.43 4.79
CA TYR A 472 -22.58 -6.48 4.91
C TYR A 472 -22.29 -5.74 3.62
N GLY A 473 -22.50 -6.38 2.46
CA GLY A 473 -22.38 -5.75 1.15
C GLY A 473 -23.39 -4.61 0.97
N LEU A 474 -24.67 -4.84 1.27
CA LEU A 474 -25.70 -3.79 1.22
C LEU A 474 -25.43 -2.64 2.20
N ARG A 475 -24.84 -2.92 3.35
CA ARG A 475 -24.42 -1.87 4.30
C ARG A 475 -23.24 -1.04 3.79
N CYS A 476 -22.30 -1.66 3.09
CA CYS A 476 -21.15 -0.97 2.52
C CYS A 476 -21.52 -0.10 1.30
N LEU A 477 -22.60 -0.44 0.58
CA LEU A 477 -23.05 0.37 -0.55
C LEU A 477 -23.56 1.76 -0.12
N ASP A 478 -23.91 1.97 1.15
CA ASP A 478 -24.25 3.30 1.68
C ASP A 478 -23.11 4.31 1.58
N VAL A 479 -21.85 3.86 1.46
CA VAL A 479 -20.72 4.79 1.25
C VAL A 479 -20.94 5.64 0.00
N PHE A 480 -21.68 5.14 -1.00
CA PHE A 480 -21.99 5.89 -2.21
C PHE A 480 -22.98 7.03 -2.00
N MET A 481 -23.77 7.03 -0.91
CA MET A 481 -24.63 8.15 -0.52
C MET A 481 -23.83 9.42 -0.21
N ILE A 482 -22.57 9.28 0.19
CA ILE A 482 -21.71 10.41 0.52
C ILE A 482 -21.16 11.01 -0.77
N THR A 483 -21.83 12.00 -1.35
CA THR A 483 -21.33 12.72 -2.52
C THR A 483 -20.08 13.53 -2.15
N SER A 484 -18.95 13.26 -2.82
CA SER A 484 -17.75 14.08 -2.66
C SER A 484 -17.98 15.38 -3.41
N LEU A 485 -18.28 16.48 -2.71
CA LEU A 485 -18.17 17.81 -3.30
C LEU A 485 -16.68 18.06 -3.58
N PRO A 486 -16.27 18.29 -4.84
CA PRO A 486 -14.92 18.77 -5.09
C PRO A 486 -14.76 20.14 -4.43
N ASN A 487 -13.66 20.34 -3.70
CA ASN A 487 -13.25 21.63 -3.18
C ASN A 487 -13.06 22.61 -4.36
N GLN A 488 -14.10 23.38 -4.70
CA GLN A 488 -14.05 24.76 -5.18
C GLN A 488 -15.47 25.28 -5.48
N GLN A 489 -15.76 26.45 -4.94
CA GLN A 489 -16.90 27.34 -5.23
C GLN A 489 -18.26 26.96 -4.63
N VAL A 490 -18.52 27.57 -3.47
CA VAL A 490 -19.86 27.78 -2.91
C VAL A 490 -20.61 28.74 -3.84
N ASN A 491 -21.36 28.19 -4.80
CA ASN A 491 -22.45 28.91 -5.45
C ASN A 491 -23.75 28.16 -5.16
N SER A 492 -24.52 28.72 -4.24
CA SER A 492 -25.86 28.33 -3.87
C SER A 492 -26.81 28.45 -5.07
N THR A 493 -27.01 27.33 -5.76
CA THR A 493 -28.23 27.05 -6.53
C THR A 493 -28.60 25.59 -6.34
N VAL A 494 -29.88 25.38 -6.03
CA VAL A 494 -30.50 24.12 -5.62
C VAL A 494 -30.18 22.98 -6.60
N PRO A 495 -29.62 21.84 -6.16
CA PRO A 495 -29.45 20.69 -7.05
C PRO A 495 -30.80 20.01 -7.28
N ARG A 496 -31.20 19.91 -8.56
CA ARG A 496 -32.35 19.14 -9.03
C ARG A 496 -32.26 17.67 -8.60
N ILE A 497 -33.41 17.10 -8.25
CA ILE A 497 -33.66 15.73 -7.75
C ILE A 497 -33.44 14.62 -8.81
N ASN A 498 -32.88 14.92 -9.99
CA ASN A 498 -32.62 13.92 -11.04
C ASN A 498 -31.13 13.54 -11.14
N GLY A 499 -30.73 12.56 -10.34
CA GLY A 499 -30.31 11.25 -10.87
C GLY A 499 -29.01 11.13 -11.68
N ALA A 500 -28.08 12.08 -11.66
CA ALA A 500 -26.74 11.82 -12.19
C ALA A 500 -25.94 10.94 -11.20
N ARG A 501 -26.26 9.64 -11.16
CA ARG A 501 -25.48 8.64 -10.41
C ARG A 501 -24.03 8.72 -10.87
N SER A 502 -23.10 8.66 -9.93
CA SER A 502 -21.70 8.51 -10.32
C SER A 502 -21.59 7.22 -11.15
N LYS A 503 -20.90 7.28 -12.30
CA LYS A 503 -20.67 6.12 -13.17
C LYS A 503 -20.19 4.91 -12.35
N ASP A 504 -19.28 5.18 -11.42
CA ASP A 504 -18.70 4.22 -10.48
C ASP A 504 -19.71 3.58 -9.51
N GLU A 505 -20.71 4.35 -9.06
CA GLU A 505 -21.77 3.86 -8.17
C GLU A 505 -22.68 2.89 -8.93
N LYS A 506 -23.15 3.30 -10.12
CA LYS A 506 -23.99 2.46 -10.97
C LYS A 506 -23.29 1.14 -11.29
N GLU A 507 -22.03 1.19 -11.73
CA GLU A 507 -21.24 -0.01 -12.02
C GLU A 507 -21.10 -0.92 -10.78
N SER A 508 -20.89 -0.35 -9.59
CA SER A 508 -20.78 -1.12 -8.35
C SER A 508 -22.10 -1.83 -7.98
N LEU A 509 -23.24 -1.15 -8.16
CA LEU A 509 -24.57 -1.73 -7.91
C LEU A 509 -24.89 -2.87 -8.91
N ASP A 510 -24.60 -2.66 -10.19
CA ASP A 510 -24.81 -3.66 -11.24
C ASP A 510 -23.92 -4.90 -11.02
N LEU A 511 -22.65 -4.69 -10.65
CA LEU A 511 -21.74 -5.78 -10.29
C LEU A 511 -22.23 -6.54 -9.06
N PHE A 512 -22.72 -5.84 -8.03
CA PHE A 512 -23.25 -6.48 -6.81
C PHE A 512 -24.49 -7.31 -7.10
N ALA A 513 -25.43 -6.79 -7.90
CA ALA A 513 -26.60 -7.55 -8.36
C ALA A 513 -26.16 -8.79 -9.16
N SER A 514 -25.15 -8.65 -10.03
CA SER A 514 -24.60 -9.76 -10.81
C SER A 514 -24.04 -10.90 -9.94
N ILE A 515 -23.61 -10.66 -8.70
CA ILE A 515 -23.15 -11.73 -7.81
C ILE A 515 -24.29 -12.71 -7.51
N PHE A 516 -25.47 -12.19 -7.16
CA PHE A 516 -26.61 -13.00 -6.73
C PHE A 516 -27.39 -13.61 -7.89
N THR A 517 -27.33 -13.01 -9.10
CA THR A 517 -27.93 -13.63 -10.29
C THR A 517 -27.15 -14.84 -10.81
N LEU A 518 -25.87 -14.97 -10.42
CA LEU A 518 -25.03 -16.11 -10.79
C LEU A 518 -25.20 -17.31 -9.84
N LEU A 519 -25.89 -17.14 -8.71
CA LEU A 519 -26.13 -18.19 -7.71
C LEU A 519 -27.08 -19.28 -8.19
N ASN A 520 -27.03 -20.43 -7.51
CA ASN A 520 -28.07 -21.44 -7.67
C ASN A 520 -29.44 -20.83 -7.33
N PRO A 521 -30.44 -20.96 -8.23
CA PRO A 521 -31.75 -20.37 -8.01
C PRO A 521 -32.47 -20.81 -6.71
N SER A 522 -32.16 -22.00 -6.16
CA SER A 522 -32.74 -22.44 -4.87
C SER A 522 -32.15 -21.65 -3.69
N VAL A 523 -30.83 -21.48 -3.67
CA VAL A 523 -30.11 -20.67 -2.67
C VAL A 523 -30.56 -19.22 -2.74
N PHE A 524 -30.74 -18.69 -3.95
CA PHE A 524 -31.27 -17.35 -4.17
C PHE A 524 -32.67 -17.16 -3.55
N THR A 525 -33.60 -18.10 -3.79
CA THR A 525 -34.95 -18.03 -3.23
C THR A 525 -34.93 -18.08 -1.71
N GLU A 526 -34.16 -18.98 -1.11
CA GLU A 526 -34.05 -19.10 0.35
C GLU A 526 -33.46 -17.83 0.98
N LEU A 527 -32.36 -17.33 0.42
CA LEU A 527 -31.67 -16.13 0.87
C LEU A 527 -32.60 -14.91 0.86
N PHE A 528 -33.22 -14.61 -0.28
CA PHE A 528 -34.08 -13.43 -0.39
C PHE A 528 -35.41 -13.58 0.35
N SER A 529 -35.96 -14.80 0.49
CA SER A 529 -37.16 -14.99 1.32
C SER A 529 -36.91 -14.68 2.79
N LYS A 530 -35.69 -14.95 3.30
CA LYS A 530 -35.30 -14.70 4.68
C LYS A 530 -34.90 -13.24 4.95
N TYR A 531 -34.30 -12.56 3.97
CA TYR A 531 -33.76 -11.19 4.13
C TYR A 531 -34.55 -10.11 3.37
N ILE A 532 -35.75 -10.41 2.87
CA ILE A 532 -36.57 -9.43 2.12
C ILE A 532 -36.92 -8.22 2.98
N ASP A 533 -37.32 -8.41 4.25
CA ASP A 533 -37.66 -7.31 5.16
C ASP A 533 -36.46 -6.35 5.30
N PHE A 534 -35.28 -6.91 5.61
CA PHE A 534 -34.03 -6.15 5.68
C PHE A 534 -33.71 -5.46 4.36
N PHE A 535 -33.85 -6.13 3.22
CA PHE A 535 -33.52 -5.54 1.93
C PHE A 535 -34.40 -4.32 1.60
N ILE A 536 -35.71 -4.40 1.87
CA ILE A 536 -36.65 -3.29 1.64
C ILE A 536 -36.41 -2.13 2.60
N GLU A 537 -36.16 -2.40 3.89
CA GLU A 537 -35.78 -1.36 4.86
C GLU A 537 -34.53 -0.59 4.40
N ARG A 538 -33.58 -1.29 3.78
CA ARG A 538 -32.35 -0.70 3.27
C ARG A 538 -32.57 0.12 2.00
N ILE A 539 -33.49 -0.28 1.13
CA ILE A 539 -33.90 0.54 -0.04
C ILE A 539 -34.62 1.80 0.42
N ALA A 540 -35.43 1.73 1.47
CA ALA A 540 -36.07 2.91 2.05
C ALA A 540 -35.04 3.90 2.63
N TYR A 541 -33.92 3.40 3.16
CA TYR A 541 -32.81 4.24 3.63
C TYR A 541 -31.95 4.80 2.48
N ASN A 542 -31.65 3.97 1.48
CA ASN A 542 -30.87 4.35 0.30
C ASN A 542 -31.63 3.92 -0.97
N TYR A 543 -32.34 4.88 -1.57
CA TYR A 543 -33.13 4.65 -2.78
C TYR A 543 -32.29 4.17 -3.97
N THR A 544 -30.98 4.43 -4.02
CA THR A 544 -30.14 3.97 -5.14
C THR A 544 -30.02 2.44 -5.18
N LEU A 545 -30.22 1.76 -4.04
CA LEU A 545 -30.26 0.30 -3.96
C LEU A 545 -31.44 -0.32 -4.72
N GLN A 546 -32.48 0.44 -5.06
CA GLN A 546 -33.57 -0.05 -5.92
C GLN A 546 -33.06 -0.53 -7.29
N ALA A 547 -31.93 -0.01 -7.77
CA ALA A 547 -31.29 -0.50 -8.99
C ALA A 547 -30.98 -2.01 -8.92
N ILE A 548 -30.65 -2.54 -7.74
CA ILE A 548 -30.41 -3.97 -7.51
C ILE A 548 -31.71 -4.77 -7.66
N CYS A 549 -32.84 -4.27 -7.13
CA CYS A 549 -34.15 -4.88 -7.36
C CYS A 549 -34.48 -4.97 -8.84
N ASN A 550 -34.29 -3.87 -9.57
CA ASN A 550 -34.57 -3.82 -10.99
C ASN A 550 -33.68 -4.82 -11.75
N ALA A 551 -32.40 -4.92 -11.40
CA ALA A 551 -31.49 -5.91 -11.99
C ALA A 551 -31.96 -7.37 -11.75
N PHE A 552 -32.52 -7.69 -10.58
CA PHE A 552 -33.08 -9.02 -10.31
C PHE A 552 -34.36 -9.31 -11.09
N LEU A 553 -35.21 -8.30 -11.30
CA LEU A 553 -36.46 -8.42 -12.06
C LEU A 553 -36.24 -8.50 -13.57
N VAL A 554 -35.19 -7.85 -14.08
CA VAL A 554 -34.83 -7.89 -15.51
C VAL A 554 -34.17 -9.22 -15.89
N ASN A 555 -33.42 -9.86 -14.98
CA ASN A 555 -32.71 -11.10 -15.30
C ASN A 555 -33.67 -12.31 -15.36
N PRO A 556 -33.79 -13.02 -16.50
CA PRO A 556 -34.75 -14.12 -16.67
C PRO A 556 -34.60 -15.27 -15.67
N SER A 557 -33.39 -15.50 -15.15
CA SER A 557 -33.12 -16.60 -14.22
C SER A 557 -33.64 -16.34 -12.80
N THR A 558 -33.71 -15.07 -12.40
CA THR A 558 -34.10 -14.65 -11.04
C THR A 558 -35.46 -13.95 -11.02
N SER A 559 -35.92 -13.39 -12.13
CA SER A 559 -37.09 -12.50 -12.22
C SER A 559 -38.36 -13.10 -11.61
N ALA A 560 -38.77 -14.28 -12.08
CA ALA A 560 -39.99 -14.94 -11.62
C ALA A 560 -39.95 -15.28 -10.11
N LYS A 561 -38.77 -15.66 -9.61
CA LYS A 561 -38.58 -16.05 -8.21
C LYS A 561 -38.56 -14.84 -7.29
N PHE A 562 -37.77 -13.83 -7.65
CA PHE A 562 -37.69 -12.58 -6.90
C PHE A 562 -39.03 -11.85 -6.93
N GLY A 563 -39.70 -11.78 -8.09
CA GLY A 563 -41.04 -11.20 -8.23
C GLY A 563 -42.07 -11.88 -7.33
N ASN A 564 -42.06 -13.21 -7.24
CA ASN A 564 -42.97 -13.93 -6.33
C ASN A 564 -42.72 -13.57 -4.85
N ILE A 565 -41.45 -13.53 -4.43
CA ILE A 565 -41.06 -13.14 -3.06
C ILE A 565 -41.51 -11.69 -2.79
N LEU A 566 -41.24 -10.77 -3.72
CA LEU A 566 -41.58 -9.37 -3.59
C LEU A 566 -43.10 -9.15 -3.52
N VAL A 567 -43.88 -9.80 -4.39
CA VAL A 567 -45.36 -9.71 -4.37
C VAL A 567 -45.92 -10.28 -3.07
N ARG A 568 -45.43 -11.42 -2.59
CA ARG A 568 -45.86 -11.98 -1.29
C ARG A 568 -45.56 -11.04 -0.13
N TYR A 569 -44.38 -10.41 -0.15
CA TYR A 569 -44.00 -9.43 0.85
C TYR A 569 -44.90 -8.19 0.79
N LEU A 570 -45.11 -7.61 -0.39
CA LEU A 570 -45.97 -6.44 -0.59
C LEU A 570 -47.42 -6.73 -0.19
N MET A 571 -47.96 -7.90 -0.52
CA MET A 571 -49.30 -8.32 -0.10
C MET A 571 -49.44 -8.42 1.42
N LYS A 572 -48.39 -8.86 2.13
CA LYS A 572 -48.36 -8.90 3.60
C LYS A 572 -48.30 -7.50 4.22
N LYS A 573 -47.64 -6.55 3.56
CA LYS A 573 -47.49 -5.15 4.01
C LYS A 573 -48.59 -4.21 3.52
N LEU A 574 -49.40 -4.63 2.55
CA LEU A 574 -50.51 -3.84 2.00
C LEU A 574 -51.50 -3.33 3.08
N PRO A 575 -51.86 -4.10 4.12
CA PRO A 575 -52.73 -3.61 5.21
C PRO A 575 -52.08 -2.49 6.04
N GLU A 576 -50.76 -2.56 6.25
CA GLU A 576 -50.00 -1.53 6.99
C GLU A 576 -49.88 -0.24 6.16
N ILE A 577 -49.62 -0.37 4.85
CA ILE A 577 -49.56 0.75 3.90
C ILE A 577 -50.94 1.41 3.75
N ALA A 578 -52.00 0.62 3.70
CA ALA A 578 -53.37 1.13 3.69
C ALA A 578 -53.72 1.84 5.01
N GLY A 579 -53.23 1.37 6.16
CA GLY A 579 -53.40 2.01 7.47
C GLY A 579 -52.67 3.35 7.61
N GLN A 580 -51.43 3.46 7.14
CA GLN A 580 -50.69 4.74 7.10
C GLN A 580 -51.29 5.73 6.09
N SER A 581 -51.96 5.22 5.04
CA SER A 581 -52.69 6.05 4.07
C SER A 581 -53.93 6.73 4.64
N TYR A 582 -54.47 6.32 5.80
CA TYR A 582 -55.58 7.03 6.46
C TYR A 582 -55.12 8.23 7.30
N ILE A 583 -53.82 8.38 7.57
CA ILE A 583 -53.27 9.52 8.34
C ILE A 583 -52.63 10.57 7.41
N CYS A 584 -52.22 10.20 6.19
CA CYS A 584 -51.65 11.12 5.18
C CYS A 584 -52.58 11.38 3.98
N LEU A 585 -53.89 11.52 4.19
CA LEU A 585 -54.80 12.10 3.18
C LEU A 585 -54.75 13.64 3.21
N SER A 586 -53.56 14.20 3.03
CA SER A 586 -53.37 15.52 2.42
C SER A 586 -51.97 15.57 1.80
N GLU A 587 -51.94 15.83 0.49
CA GLU A 587 -50.77 16.18 -0.33
C GLU A 587 -50.01 15.03 -1.06
N SER A 588 -50.54 14.72 -2.25
CA SER A 588 -49.81 14.67 -3.54
C SER A 588 -48.61 13.73 -3.73
N TYR A 589 -48.72 12.43 -3.42
CA TYR A 589 -47.69 11.44 -3.87
C TYR A 589 -48.30 10.09 -4.29
N ARG A 590 -49.35 10.11 -5.12
CA ARG A 590 -50.06 8.89 -5.57
C ARG A 590 -49.66 8.34 -6.95
N GLU A 591 -48.85 9.02 -7.75
CA GLU A 591 -48.64 8.60 -9.15
C GLU A 591 -47.30 7.90 -9.46
N GLU A 592 -46.23 8.08 -8.67
CA GLU A 592 -44.91 7.55 -9.07
C GLU A 592 -44.63 6.11 -8.62
N LEU A 593 -45.13 5.66 -7.47
CA LEU A 593 -44.75 4.32 -6.95
C LEU A 593 -45.53 3.15 -7.55
N ILE A 594 -46.75 3.40 -8.06
CA ILE A 594 -47.60 2.34 -8.62
C ILE A 594 -47.29 2.13 -10.12
N SER A 595 -46.82 3.16 -10.82
CA SER A 595 -46.51 3.09 -12.25
C SER A 595 -45.26 2.24 -12.57
N THR A 596 -44.24 2.25 -11.70
CA THR A 596 -42.96 1.55 -11.98
C THR A 596 -42.98 0.05 -11.66
N CYS A 597 -43.92 -0.45 -10.86
CA CYS A 597 -43.95 -1.87 -10.47
C CYS A 597 -44.93 -2.73 -11.28
N LEU A 598 -45.87 -2.13 -12.03
CA LEU A 598 -46.91 -2.85 -12.76
C LEU A 598 -46.75 -2.83 -14.30
N PHE A 599 -45.80 -2.06 -14.83
CA PHE A 599 -45.46 -2.08 -16.26
C PHE A 599 -43.94 -2.13 -16.46
N SER A 600 -43.37 -3.33 -16.37
CA SER A 600 -42.13 -3.76 -17.06
C SER A 600 -42.08 -5.27 -17.11
#